data_AF-A0A1I3FAD3-F1
#
_entry.id   AF-A0A1I3FAD3-F1
#
_cell.length_a   1.000
_cell.length_b   1.000
_cell.length_c   1.000
_cell.angle_alpha   90.00
_cell.angle_beta   90.00
_cell.angle_gamma   90.00
#
_symmetry.space_group_name_H-M   'P 1'
#
loop_
_entity.id
_entity.type
_entity.pdbx_description
1 polymer ?
#
loop_
_entity_poly.entity_id
_entity_poly.type
_entity_poly.pdbx_seq_one_letter_code
_entity_poly.pdbx_strand_id
1 'polypeptide(L)'
;MPWLPIYCNECDQLEVLSYLNKNEEIAFIVSAGAGRWVAVKRIEVLEPSRYCLWHIPGGSLPLFRGAKEASGEISNPFDGWVEVKSGADTSLPYFGAHPGVIWLNIRNMQTDKLSEMRTIGLSSFEWIGNHYRVIGIGATMQTEKFWKILRQWVKKQTSQVPRGGPRQPTPPEIWAFRGAFNMFENGAQGENNPF
;
A
#
# COMPACT_ATOMS: atom_id res chain seq x y z
N MET A 1 4.21 -9.75 -9.37
CA MET A 1 4.05 -9.25 -8.00
C MET A 1 2.57 -9.09 -7.73
N PRO A 2 2.02 -9.65 -6.64
CA PRO A 2 0.62 -9.41 -6.28
C PRO A 2 0.31 -7.91 -6.19
N TRP A 3 -0.69 -7.49 -6.96
CA TRP A 3 -1.18 -6.11 -7.01
C TRP A 3 -2.69 -6.12 -6.81
N LEU A 4 -3.19 -5.22 -5.97
CA LEU A 4 -4.60 -5.03 -5.70
C LEU A 4 -4.94 -3.56 -5.96
N PRO A 5 -5.29 -3.21 -7.21
CA PRO A 5 -5.66 -1.85 -7.57
C PRO A 5 -7.04 -1.50 -7.03
N ILE A 6 -7.16 -0.30 -6.48
CA ILE A 6 -8.39 0.21 -5.88
C ILE A 6 -8.68 1.65 -6.33
N TYR A 7 -9.95 1.98 -6.46
CA TYR A 7 -10.41 3.38 -6.44
C TYR A 7 -11.04 3.66 -5.08
N CYS A 8 -10.60 4.74 -4.44
CA CYS A 8 -11.07 5.17 -3.13
C CYS A 8 -11.06 6.71 -3.07
N ASN A 9 -12.13 7.31 -2.54
CA ASN A 9 -12.17 8.73 -2.17
C ASN A 9 -11.74 8.95 -0.70
N GLU A 10 -11.86 10.16 -0.16
CA GLU A 10 -11.45 10.43 1.24
C GLU A 10 -12.27 9.63 2.25
N CYS A 11 -13.58 9.45 2.02
CA CYS A 11 -14.42 8.62 2.90
C CYS A 11 -13.98 7.17 2.88
N ASP A 12 -13.67 6.62 1.70
CA ASP A 12 -13.17 5.26 1.54
C ASP A 12 -11.78 5.11 2.18
N GLN A 13 -10.92 6.14 2.12
CA GLN A 13 -9.63 6.15 2.79
C GLN A 13 -9.77 6.06 4.32
N LEU A 14 -10.81 6.67 4.91
CA LEU A 14 -11.11 6.48 6.34
C LEU A 14 -11.48 5.04 6.67
N GLU A 15 -12.20 4.34 5.79
CA GLU A 15 -12.51 2.91 5.97
C GLU A 15 -11.24 2.05 5.89
N VAL A 16 -10.37 2.32 4.91
CA VAL A 16 -9.07 1.65 4.78
C VAL A 16 -8.21 1.90 6.02
N LEU A 17 -8.10 3.15 6.46
CA LEU A 17 -7.34 3.51 7.66
C LEU A 17 -7.92 2.83 8.89
N SER A 18 -9.25 2.85 9.07
CA SER A 18 -9.90 2.17 10.20
C SER A 18 -9.64 0.67 10.19
N TYR A 19 -9.62 0.02 9.02
CA TYR A 19 -9.30 -1.39 8.92
C TYR A 19 -7.85 -1.67 9.33
N LEU A 20 -6.90 -0.89 8.81
CA LEU A 20 -5.48 -1.06 9.10
C LEU A 20 -5.15 -0.77 10.58
N ASN A 21 -5.67 0.31 11.16
CA ASN A 21 -5.44 0.69 12.56
C ASN A 21 -6.04 -0.29 13.58
N LYS A 22 -7.07 -1.06 13.19
CA LYS A 22 -7.67 -2.12 14.01
C LYS A 22 -6.95 -3.47 13.87
N ASN A 23 -6.09 -3.62 12.85
CA ASN A 23 -5.42 -4.88 12.59
C ASN A 23 -4.11 -4.98 13.38
N GLU A 24 -4.06 -5.90 14.34
CA GLU A 24 -2.88 -6.08 15.21
C GLU A 24 -1.69 -6.74 14.50
N GLU A 25 -1.89 -7.36 13.34
CA GLU A 25 -0.84 -8.03 12.56
C GLU A 25 -0.06 -7.05 11.65
N ILE A 26 -0.47 -5.78 11.57
CA ILE A 26 0.18 -4.76 10.74
C ILE A 26 0.71 -3.61 11.61
N ALA A 27 1.83 -3.04 11.16
CA ALA A 27 2.30 -1.73 11.59
C ALA A 27 2.63 -0.87 10.36
N PHE A 28 2.52 0.44 10.52
CA PHE A 28 3.03 1.41 9.57
C PHE A 28 4.50 1.68 9.88
N ILE A 29 5.34 1.78 8.85
CA ILE A 29 6.69 2.32 8.99
C ILE A 29 6.64 3.79 8.63
N VAL A 30 7.00 4.66 9.59
CA VAL A 30 6.95 6.11 9.44
C VAL A 30 8.33 6.72 9.65
N SER A 31 8.58 7.88 9.03
CA SER A 31 9.84 8.60 9.23
C SER A 31 9.91 9.19 10.63
N ALA A 32 11.06 9.01 11.29
CA ALA A 32 11.46 9.64 12.54
C ALA A 32 12.60 10.65 12.32
N GLY A 33 12.72 11.17 11.10
CA GLY A 33 13.80 12.07 10.67
C GLY A 33 14.64 11.48 9.52
N ALA A 34 15.68 12.20 9.12
CA ALA A 34 16.52 11.82 7.98
C ALA A 34 17.13 10.42 8.16
N GLY A 35 16.73 9.48 7.29
CA GLY A 35 17.15 8.07 7.33
C GLY A 35 16.75 7.31 8.59
N ARG A 36 15.84 7.86 9.40
CA ARG A 36 15.34 7.26 10.64
C ARG A 36 13.91 6.81 10.45
N TRP A 37 13.62 5.61 10.91
CA TRP A 37 12.33 4.98 10.73
C TRP A 37 11.88 4.32 12.02
N VAL A 38 10.57 4.26 12.22
CA VAL A 38 9.95 3.58 13.37
C VAL A 38 8.65 2.92 12.93
N ALA A 39 8.37 1.73 13.48
CA ALA A 39 7.09 1.08 13.32
C ALA A 39 6.08 1.67 14.32
N VAL A 40 4.90 2.01 13.84
CA VAL A 40 3.77 2.46 14.67
C VAL A 40 2.54 1.65 14.35
N LYS A 41 1.76 1.29 15.36
CA LYS A 41 0.53 0.49 15.18
C LYS A 41 -0.58 1.25 14.48
N ARG A 42 -0.59 2.58 14.60
CA ARG A 42 -1.66 3.43 14.12
C ARG A 42 -1.11 4.75 13.62
N ILE A 43 -1.80 5.31 12.62
CA ILE A 43 -1.64 6.69 12.16
C ILE A 43 -3.00 7.38 12.16
N GLU A 44 -3.00 8.71 12.20
CA GLU A 44 -4.24 9.49 12.32
C GLU A 44 -4.92 9.75 10.98
N VAL A 45 -4.13 9.86 9.91
CA VAL A 45 -4.61 10.24 8.57
C VAL A 45 -3.88 9.45 7.48
N LEU A 46 -4.60 9.10 6.42
CA LEU A 46 -4.04 8.65 5.14
C LEU A 46 -4.05 9.82 4.17
N GLU A 47 -2.91 10.47 4.05
CA GLU A 47 -2.64 11.46 3.01
C GLU A 47 -2.28 10.75 1.69
N PRO A 48 -2.37 11.46 0.56
CA PRO A 48 -1.90 10.97 -0.74
C PRO A 48 -0.39 10.73 -0.71
N SER A 49 0.00 9.47 -0.57
CA SER A 49 1.39 9.08 -0.41
C SER A 49 1.57 7.58 -0.64
N ARG A 50 2.81 7.12 -0.52
CA ARG A 50 3.17 5.71 -0.51
C ARG A 50 3.55 5.29 0.91
N TYR A 51 2.74 4.43 1.50
CA TYR A 51 2.91 3.92 2.86
C TYR A 51 3.57 2.54 2.83
N CYS A 52 4.56 2.36 3.70
CA CYS A 52 5.14 1.07 3.99
C CYS A 52 4.40 0.41 5.15
N LEU A 53 3.83 -0.77 4.90
CA LEU A 53 3.20 -1.61 5.92
C LEU A 53 4.08 -2.83 6.19
N TRP A 54 4.31 -3.12 7.47
CA TRP A 54 5.00 -4.32 7.92
C TRP A 54 3.98 -5.31 8.47
N HIS A 55 3.95 -6.51 7.90
CA HIS A 55 3.23 -7.64 8.47
C HIS A 55 4.08 -8.27 9.59
N ILE A 56 3.71 -7.97 10.83
CA ILE A 56 4.49 -8.28 12.04
C ILE A 56 4.72 -9.79 12.20
N PRO A 57 3.71 -10.67 12.06
CA PRO A 57 3.92 -12.12 12.08
C PRO A 57 4.75 -12.65 10.90
N GLY A 58 4.99 -11.81 9.89
CA GLY A 58 5.84 -12.10 8.75
C GLY A 58 7.33 -12.19 9.07
N GLY A 59 7.75 -11.77 10.26
CA GLY A 59 9.13 -11.83 10.74
C GLY A 59 9.85 -10.48 10.68
N SER A 60 11.12 -10.49 11.08
CA SER A 60 12.00 -9.32 11.13
C SER A 60 12.10 -8.60 9.78
N LEU A 61 12.33 -7.29 9.83
CA LEU A 61 12.65 -6.51 8.64
C LEU A 61 14.17 -6.52 8.39
N PRO A 62 14.63 -6.57 7.13
CA PRO A 62 16.05 -6.58 6.82
C PRO A 62 16.67 -5.19 7.02
N LEU A 63 17.91 -5.17 7.52
CA LEU A 63 18.75 -3.98 7.55
C LEU A 63 19.84 -4.10 6.47
N PHE A 64 19.59 -3.47 5.31
CA PHE A 64 20.52 -3.52 4.18
C PHE A 64 21.77 -2.67 4.43
N ARG A 65 22.94 -3.33 4.41
CA ARG A 65 24.26 -2.68 4.60
C ARG A 65 25.07 -2.51 3.31
N GLY A 66 24.66 -3.15 2.21
CA GLY A 66 25.31 -3.06 0.90
C GLY A 66 25.56 -4.43 0.27
N ALA A 67 26.07 -4.46 -0.96
CA ALA A 67 26.29 -5.73 -1.68
C ALA A 67 27.47 -6.56 -1.16
N LYS A 68 28.40 -5.93 -0.42
CA LYS A 68 29.62 -6.56 0.12
C LYS A 68 29.54 -6.87 1.60
N GLU A 69 28.48 -6.42 2.29
CA GLU A 69 28.27 -6.66 3.71
C GLU A 69 27.05 -7.56 3.90
N ALA A 70 27.13 -8.49 4.85
CA ALA A 70 25.98 -9.28 5.23
C ALA A 70 24.87 -8.33 5.70
N SER A 71 23.69 -8.47 5.10
CA SER A 71 22.51 -7.74 5.57
C SER A 71 22.18 -8.21 6.98
N GLY A 72 21.86 -7.27 7.87
CA GLY A 72 21.39 -7.59 9.21
C GLY A 72 19.88 -7.69 9.27
N GLU A 73 19.36 -7.85 10.48
CA GLU A 73 17.94 -7.70 10.79
C GLU A 73 17.74 -6.49 11.71
N ILE A 74 16.60 -5.82 11.57
CA ILE A 74 16.15 -4.80 12.51
C ILE A 74 15.58 -5.54 13.72
N SER A 75 16.27 -5.47 14.86
CA SER A 75 15.93 -6.25 16.06
C SER A 75 14.52 -5.98 16.58
N ASN A 76 14.10 -4.72 16.63
CA ASN A 76 12.74 -4.34 16.96
C ASN A 76 12.35 -3.06 16.20
N PRO A 77 11.54 -3.16 15.13
CA PRO A 77 11.12 -1.99 14.37
C PRO A 77 10.35 -0.94 15.19
N PHE A 78 9.74 -1.30 16.32
CA PHE A 78 9.02 -0.36 17.19
C PHE A 78 9.95 0.56 17.99
N ASP A 79 11.20 0.15 18.24
CA ASP A 79 12.20 1.00 18.91
C ASP A 79 12.84 2.01 17.94
N GLY A 80 12.55 1.84 16.65
CA GLY A 80 13.13 2.61 15.56
C GLY A 80 14.53 2.16 15.17
N TRP A 81 14.97 2.57 13.99
CA TRP A 81 16.32 2.31 13.48
C TRP A 81 16.80 3.41 12.54
N VAL A 82 18.10 3.41 12.27
CA VAL A 82 18.75 4.24 11.25
C VAL A 82 19.07 3.36 10.05
N GLU A 83 18.67 3.78 8.87
CA GLU A 83 19.08 3.14 7.63
C GLU A 83 20.56 3.31 7.37
N VAL A 84 21.20 2.23 6.93
CA VAL A 84 22.60 2.26 6.49
C VAL A 84 22.68 2.66 5.01
N LYS A 85 21.66 2.32 4.23
CA LYS A 85 21.56 2.65 2.80
C LYS A 85 20.13 2.98 2.43
N SER A 86 19.94 4.13 1.80
CA SER A 86 18.65 4.55 1.26
C SER A 86 18.43 4.03 -0.17
N GLY A 87 17.16 3.92 -0.55
CA GLY A 87 16.76 3.68 -1.93
C GLY A 87 16.90 4.92 -2.82
N ALA A 88 16.37 4.83 -4.04
CA ALA A 88 16.31 5.98 -4.96
C ALA A 88 15.38 7.09 -4.43
N ASP A 89 14.33 6.70 -3.72
CA ASP A 89 13.44 7.61 -3.00
C ASP A 89 13.82 7.61 -1.52
N THR A 90 14.37 8.72 -1.04
CA THR A 90 14.80 8.88 0.36
C THR A 90 13.65 9.19 1.31
N SER A 91 12.44 9.40 0.79
CA SER A 91 11.22 9.58 1.58
C SER A 91 10.58 8.26 2.00
N LEU A 92 11.12 7.12 1.55
CA LEU A 92 10.62 5.79 1.84
C LEU A 92 11.71 4.90 2.46
N PRO A 93 11.34 3.97 3.36
CA PRO A 93 12.30 3.02 3.88
C PRO A 93 12.71 2.00 2.80
N TYR A 94 13.97 1.57 2.83
CA TYR A 94 14.57 0.65 1.89
C TYR A 94 14.76 -0.75 2.49
N PHE A 95 13.86 -1.65 2.11
CA PHE A 95 13.91 -3.07 2.48
C PHE A 95 14.20 -4.00 1.30
N GLY A 96 14.60 -3.44 0.15
CA GLY A 96 14.65 -4.20 -1.09
C GLY A 96 13.31 -4.91 -1.36
N ALA A 97 13.37 -6.15 -1.80
CA ALA A 97 12.19 -6.95 -2.09
C ALA A 97 11.87 -7.93 -0.95
N HIS A 98 11.36 -7.40 0.15
CA HIS A 98 11.07 -8.20 1.35
C HIS A 98 9.61 -8.66 1.43
N PRO A 99 9.33 -9.97 1.61
CA PRO A 99 7.96 -10.47 1.63
C PRO A 99 7.16 -10.04 2.85
N GLY A 100 7.78 -9.60 3.95
CA GLY A 100 7.08 -9.01 5.10
C GLY A 100 6.57 -7.59 4.88
N VAL A 101 6.90 -6.96 3.74
CA VAL A 101 6.55 -5.57 3.43
C VAL A 101 5.43 -5.52 2.39
N ILE A 102 4.40 -4.72 2.67
CA ILE A 102 3.30 -4.42 1.76
C ILE A 102 3.27 -2.91 1.56
N TRP A 103 3.16 -2.47 0.32
CA TRP A 103 3.04 -1.04 0.01
C TRP A 103 1.58 -0.67 -0.20
N LEU A 104 1.15 0.43 0.40
CA LEU A 104 -0.14 1.05 0.13
C LEU A 104 0.11 2.39 -0.56
N ASN A 105 -0.30 2.50 -1.82
CA ASN A 105 -0.26 3.74 -2.57
C ASN A 105 -1.65 4.39 -2.50
N ILE A 106 -1.73 5.57 -1.89
CA ILE A 106 -2.93 6.41 -1.86
C ILE A 106 -2.75 7.53 -2.89
N ARG A 107 -3.73 7.67 -3.78
CA ARG A 107 -3.79 8.73 -4.78
C ARG A 107 -4.97 9.64 -4.51
N ASN A 108 -4.77 10.91 -4.86
CA ASN A 108 -5.74 11.97 -4.67
C ASN A 108 -6.90 11.88 -5.64
N MET A 109 -7.96 12.59 -5.28
CA MET A 109 -8.95 13.05 -6.24
C MET A 109 -8.59 14.44 -6.71
N GLN A 110 -8.88 14.71 -7.98
CA GLN A 110 -8.67 16.02 -8.56
C GLN A 110 -9.94 16.49 -9.23
N THR A 111 -10.11 17.81 -9.23
CA THR A 111 -11.11 18.47 -10.07
C THR A 111 -10.35 19.34 -11.03
N ASP A 112 -10.42 19.02 -12.32
CA ASP A 112 -9.92 19.91 -13.35
C ASP A 112 -10.75 21.21 -13.31
N LYS A 113 -10.09 22.32 -13.03
CA LYS A 113 -10.75 23.64 -12.90
C LYS A 113 -11.33 24.15 -14.23
N LEU A 114 -10.85 23.65 -15.37
CA LEU A 114 -11.29 24.08 -16.69
C LEU A 114 -12.50 23.27 -17.18
N SER A 115 -12.51 21.97 -16.91
CA SER A 115 -13.59 21.07 -17.37
C SER A 115 -14.60 20.69 -16.29
N GLU A 116 -14.37 21.11 -15.03
CA GLU A 116 -15.07 20.62 -13.83
C GLU A 116 -15.07 19.09 -13.68
N MET A 117 -14.24 18.39 -14.47
CA MET A 117 -14.17 16.95 -14.47
C MET A 117 -13.47 16.49 -13.19
N ARG A 118 -14.15 15.61 -12.46
CA ARG A 118 -13.59 14.97 -11.27
C ARG A 118 -12.87 13.70 -11.66
N THR A 119 -11.60 13.57 -11.29
CA THR A 119 -10.82 12.35 -11.48
C THR A 119 -10.50 11.69 -10.15
N ILE A 120 -10.55 10.36 -10.14
CA ILE A 120 -10.20 9.53 -8.99
C ILE A 120 -8.90 8.80 -9.32
N GLY A 121 -7.87 9.04 -8.52
CA GLY A 121 -6.58 8.40 -8.71
C GLY A 121 -6.59 6.92 -8.37
N LEU A 122 -5.82 6.15 -9.15
CA LEU A 122 -5.67 4.72 -8.95
C LEU A 122 -4.72 4.44 -7.77
N SER A 123 -5.33 4.12 -6.64
CA SER A 123 -4.64 3.66 -5.44
C SER A 123 -4.37 2.15 -5.52
N SER A 124 -3.52 1.61 -4.65
CA SER A 124 -3.26 0.16 -4.65
C SER A 124 -2.61 -0.37 -3.39
N PHE A 125 -2.83 -1.66 -3.12
CA PHE A 125 -1.90 -2.46 -2.33
C PHE A 125 -0.96 -3.24 -3.25
N GLU A 126 0.33 -3.21 -2.97
CA GLU A 126 1.37 -3.92 -3.69
C GLU A 126 2.15 -4.82 -2.75
N TRP A 127 2.43 -6.04 -3.19
CA TRP A 127 3.19 -7.01 -2.42
C TRP A 127 4.12 -7.79 -3.32
N ILE A 128 5.36 -8.02 -2.90
CA ILE A 128 6.32 -8.81 -3.67
C ILE A 128 5.91 -10.29 -3.76
N GLY A 129 5.24 -10.80 -2.73
CA GLY A 129 4.84 -12.20 -2.63
C GLY A 129 6.03 -13.16 -2.64
N ASN A 130 5.82 -14.35 -3.23
CA ASN A 130 6.84 -15.39 -3.36
C ASN A 130 7.79 -15.22 -4.57
N HIS A 131 7.93 -14.01 -5.10
CA HIS A 131 8.72 -13.79 -6.32
C HIS A 131 10.15 -14.32 -6.19
N TYR A 132 10.74 -14.24 -4.98
CA TYR A 132 12.09 -14.71 -4.69
C TYR A 132 12.14 -16.01 -3.88
N ARG A 133 11.05 -16.79 -3.85
CA ARG A 133 11.04 -18.10 -3.17
C ARG A 133 12.11 -19.06 -3.71
N VAL A 134 12.41 -18.95 -5.00
CA VAL A 134 13.42 -19.78 -5.70
C VAL A 134 14.83 -19.56 -5.17
N ILE A 135 15.10 -18.38 -4.59
CA ILE A 135 16.39 -18.01 -3.97
C ILE A 135 16.30 -17.96 -2.44
N GLY A 136 15.30 -18.63 -1.85
CA GLY A 136 15.13 -18.75 -0.39
C GLY A 136 14.42 -17.57 0.29
N ILE A 137 14.06 -16.52 -0.45
CA ILE A 137 13.38 -15.33 0.09
C ILE A 137 11.89 -15.43 -0.25
N GLY A 138 11.23 -16.41 0.36
CA GLY A 138 9.79 -16.65 0.23
C GLY A 138 8.99 -15.96 1.33
N ALA A 139 7.71 -15.65 1.05
CA ALA A 139 6.79 -15.24 2.09
C ALA A 139 6.52 -16.39 3.07
N THR A 140 6.36 -16.05 4.34
CA THR A 140 5.83 -17.00 5.32
C THR A 140 4.37 -17.31 4.98
N MET A 141 3.89 -18.50 5.39
CA MET A 141 2.48 -18.88 5.23
C MET A 141 1.53 -17.88 5.92
N GLN A 142 2.00 -17.24 7.01
CA GLN A 142 1.24 -16.24 7.74
C GLN A 142 1.03 -14.99 6.88
N THR A 143 2.10 -14.50 6.22
CA THR A 143 1.99 -13.33 5.33
C THR A 143 1.13 -13.63 4.09
N GLU A 144 1.22 -14.83 3.51
CA GLU A 144 0.31 -15.24 2.42
C GLU A 144 -1.15 -15.24 2.87
N LYS A 145 -1.42 -15.77 4.06
CA LYS A 145 -2.76 -15.79 4.66
C LYS A 145 -3.26 -14.38 4.91
N PHE A 146 -2.43 -13.50 5.48
CA PHE A 146 -2.76 -12.09 5.67
C PHE A 146 -3.12 -11.41 4.34
N TRP A 147 -2.29 -11.58 3.30
CA TRP A 147 -2.57 -11.02 1.97
C TRP A 147 -3.90 -11.51 1.39
N LYS A 148 -4.22 -12.80 1.58
CA LYS A 148 -5.51 -13.36 1.18
C LYS A 148 -6.67 -12.71 1.95
N ILE A 149 -6.55 -12.52 3.26
CA ILE A 149 -7.56 -11.87 4.10
C ILE A 149 -7.75 -10.41 3.67
N LEU A 150 -6.68 -9.64 3.48
CA LEU A 150 -6.73 -8.26 3.00
C LEU A 150 -7.48 -8.18 1.65
N ARG A 151 -7.12 -9.03 0.68
CA ARG A 151 -7.83 -9.08 -0.61
C ARG A 151 -9.30 -9.41 -0.44
N GLN A 152 -9.64 -10.38 0.40
CA GLN A 152 -11.04 -10.72 0.67
C GLN A 152 -11.80 -9.58 1.34
N TRP A 153 -11.16 -8.85 2.25
CA TRP A 153 -11.75 -7.68 2.88
C TRP A 153 -12.03 -6.58 1.84
N VAL A 154 -11.04 -6.22 1.01
CA VAL A 154 -11.25 -5.24 -0.08
C VAL A 154 -12.42 -5.66 -0.96
N LYS A 155 -12.40 -6.91 -1.47
CA LYS A 155 -13.49 -7.43 -2.33
C LYS A 155 -14.88 -7.33 -1.70
N LYS A 156 -15.00 -7.42 -0.37
CA LYS A 156 -16.28 -7.26 0.33
C LYS A 156 -16.75 -5.82 0.42
N GLN A 157 -15.85 -4.84 0.42
CA GLN A 157 -16.16 -3.42 0.50
C GLN A 157 -16.35 -2.76 -0.88
N THR A 158 -16.01 -3.47 -1.96
CA THR A 158 -15.84 -2.88 -3.30
C THR A 158 -16.67 -3.58 -4.35
N SER A 159 -16.96 -2.87 -5.45
CA SER A 159 -17.41 -3.46 -6.71
C SER A 159 -16.29 -3.47 -7.73
N GLN A 160 -16.20 -4.53 -8.53
CA GLN A 160 -15.22 -4.60 -9.60
C GLN A 160 -15.67 -3.74 -10.77
N VAL A 161 -14.81 -2.82 -11.23
CA VAL A 161 -15.04 -1.91 -12.34
C VAL A 161 -13.90 -2.00 -13.35
N PRO A 162 -14.15 -1.65 -14.62
CA PRO A 162 -13.08 -1.45 -15.58
C PRO A 162 -12.11 -0.35 -15.14
N ARG A 163 -10.88 -0.39 -15.64
CA ARG A 163 -9.94 0.71 -15.47
C ARG A 163 -10.49 1.96 -16.12
N GLY A 164 -10.48 3.08 -15.40
CA GLY A 164 -11.10 4.35 -15.83
C GLY A 164 -12.56 4.52 -15.41
N GLY A 165 -13.18 3.48 -14.83
CA GLY A 165 -14.54 3.53 -14.27
C GLY A 165 -15.54 2.60 -14.95
N PRO A 166 -16.77 2.48 -14.40
CA PRO A 166 -17.82 1.54 -14.82
C PRO A 166 -18.34 1.73 -16.24
N ARG A 167 -18.13 2.91 -16.85
CA ARG A 167 -18.58 3.23 -18.22
C ARG A 167 -17.60 2.81 -19.32
N GLN A 168 -16.41 2.34 -18.96
CA GLN A 168 -15.40 1.98 -19.93
C GLN A 168 -15.74 0.63 -20.59
N PRO A 169 -15.40 0.44 -21.88
CA PRO A 169 -15.75 -0.78 -22.61
C PRO A 169 -14.84 -1.98 -22.29
N THR A 170 -13.86 -1.80 -21.41
CA THR A 170 -12.90 -2.85 -21.02
C THR A 170 -13.46 -3.75 -19.91
N PRO A 171 -12.95 -4.98 -19.76
CA PRO A 171 -13.37 -5.86 -18.67
C PRO A 171 -13.09 -5.27 -17.27
N PRO A 172 -13.93 -5.56 -16.27
CA PRO A 172 -13.67 -5.17 -14.89
C PRO A 172 -12.38 -5.80 -14.32
N GLU A 173 -11.49 -4.96 -13.80
CA GLU A 173 -10.22 -5.39 -13.20
C GLU A 173 -9.81 -4.62 -11.93
N ILE A 174 -10.41 -3.45 -11.69
CA ILE A 174 -10.11 -2.56 -10.55
C ILE A 174 -11.22 -2.68 -9.50
N TRP A 175 -10.89 -2.56 -8.22
CA TRP A 175 -11.88 -2.60 -7.13
C TRP A 175 -12.25 -1.17 -6.70
N ALA A 176 -13.45 -0.71 -7.01
CA ALA A 176 -13.95 0.58 -6.55
C ALA A 176 -14.67 0.44 -5.21
N PHE A 177 -14.21 1.15 -4.19
CA PHE A 177 -14.95 1.32 -2.94
C PHE A 177 -16.24 2.09 -3.18
N ARG A 178 -17.17 2.01 -2.23
CA ARG A 178 -18.52 2.57 -2.40
C ARG A 178 -18.50 4.07 -2.66
N GLY A 179 -17.67 4.84 -1.96
CA GLY A 179 -17.51 6.27 -2.17
C GLY A 179 -17.06 6.60 -3.60
N ALA A 180 -15.99 5.97 -4.06
CA ALA A 180 -15.47 6.11 -5.41
C ALA A 180 -16.48 5.63 -6.48
N PHE A 181 -17.19 4.54 -6.23
CA PHE A 181 -18.22 4.03 -7.15
C PHE A 181 -19.35 5.06 -7.34
N ASN A 182 -19.87 5.61 -6.24
CA ASN A 182 -20.88 6.68 -6.30
C ASN A 182 -20.37 7.90 -7.09
N MET A 183 -19.08 8.22 -6.99
CA MET A 183 -18.50 9.32 -7.76
C MET A 183 -18.47 9.03 -9.27
N PHE A 184 -18.19 7.78 -9.66
CA PHE A 184 -18.32 7.38 -11.07
C PHE A 184 -19.76 7.47 -11.58
N GLU A 185 -20.75 7.10 -10.76
CA GLU A 185 -22.16 7.28 -11.13
C GLU A 185 -22.50 8.75 -11.39
N ASN A 186 -21.88 9.66 -10.63
CA ASN A 186 -21.98 11.11 -10.76
C ASN A 186 -21.04 11.72 -11.81
N GLY A 187 -20.44 10.91 -12.69
CA GLY A 187 -19.68 11.38 -13.85
C GLY A 187 -18.18 11.61 -13.62
N ALA A 188 -17.63 11.21 -12.47
CA ALA A 188 -16.18 11.17 -12.30
C ALA A 188 -15.52 10.15 -13.24
N GLN A 189 -14.22 10.31 -13.48
CA GLN A 189 -13.40 9.39 -14.27
C GLN A 189 -12.23 8.82 -13.46
N GLY A 190 -11.83 7.60 -13.78
CA GLY A 190 -10.69 6.96 -13.12
C GLY A 190 -9.39 7.30 -13.85
N GLU A 191 -8.33 7.60 -13.12
CA GLU A 191 -7.04 7.97 -13.71
C GLU A 191 -5.88 7.21 -13.06
N ASN A 192 -4.90 6.80 -13.86
CA ASN A 192 -3.76 6.01 -13.34
C ASN A 192 -2.87 6.85 -12.40
N ASN A 193 -2.72 8.14 -12.69
CA ASN A 193 -1.90 9.05 -11.90
C ASN A 193 -2.39 10.50 -12.11
N PRO A 194 -3.46 10.93 -11.41
CA PRO A 194 -3.91 12.31 -11.50
C PRO A 194 -2.79 13.24 -10.99
N PHE A 195 -2.41 14.22 -11.81
CA PHE A 195 -1.29 15.16 -11.60
C PHE A 195 -1.76 16.49 -11.02
#